data_AF-A0A090WSC2-F1
#
_entry.id   AF-A0A090WSC2-F1
#
_cell.length_a   1.000
_cell.length_b   1.000
_cell.length_c   1.000
_cell.angle_alpha   90.00
_cell.angle_beta   90.00
_cell.angle_gamma   90.00
#
_symmetry.space_group_name_H-M   'P 1'
#
loop_
_entity.id
_entity.type
_entity.pdbx_description
1 polymer ?
#
loop_
_entity_poly.entity_id
_entity_poly.type
_entity_poly.pdbx_seq_one_letter_code
_entity_poly.pdbx_strand_id
1 'polypeptide(L)'
;MKKTVKIIAVIVVILLLAFVLKYFKDANSKGIEEFKVESPFYTSINTKAVATGKLNPEEEIELKPQIPGIVDKILVEEGDKVKKGDLIATIRVVPNEQSLVSASSRISSTKLSFENAKVLYNRNKALFEKGVISKQDFENSELSYNQAKETYGQAQNDYQIIKRGSISGGSSANTNIVAQIPGTILEIPVREGDQVIQSNNFNAGTTIATIADMSLMIFEGKVDEAEVGKLKEGKIIKVVLGGYC
;
A
#
# COMPACT_ATOMS: atom_id res chain seq x y z
N MET A 1 26.60 34.49 -116.43
CA MET A 1 27.12 34.51 -115.04
C MET A 1 26.55 33.33 -114.27
N LYS A 2 27.40 32.66 -113.49
CA LYS A 2 27.50 31.19 -113.42
C LYS A 2 26.43 30.54 -112.51
N LYS A 3 25.92 29.37 -112.92
CA LYS A 3 24.95 28.49 -112.20
C LYS A 3 25.32 28.21 -110.73
N THR A 4 26.59 28.40 -110.37
CA THR A 4 27.15 28.27 -109.02
C THR A 4 26.55 29.25 -108.01
N VAL A 5 26.16 30.47 -108.41
CA VAL A 5 25.60 31.48 -107.48
C VAL A 5 24.18 31.09 -107.02
N LYS A 6 23.36 30.49 -107.90
CA LYS A 6 22.03 29.98 -107.52
C LYS A 6 22.12 28.79 -106.56
N ILE A 7 23.11 27.92 -106.72
CA ILE A 7 23.32 26.76 -105.84
C ILE A 7 23.77 27.22 -104.44
N ILE A 8 24.65 28.22 -104.36
CA ILE A 8 25.09 28.82 -103.09
C ILE A 8 23.91 29.49 -102.37
N ALA A 9 23.06 30.22 -103.08
CA ALA A 9 21.87 30.85 -102.49
C ALA A 9 20.88 29.82 -101.91
N VAL A 10 20.66 28.69 -102.60
CA VAL A 10 19.79 27.60 -102.10
C VAL A 10 20.38 26.93 -100.86
N ILE A 11 21.71 26.71 -100.82
CA ILE A 11 22.39 26.14 -99.65
C ILE A 11 22.29 27.06 -98.44
N VAL A 12 22.42 28.38 -98.63
CA VAL A 12 22.28 29.37 -97.56
C VAL A 12 20.85 29.40 -97.03
N VAL A 13 19.84 29.31 -97.90
CA VAL A 13 18.44 29.23 -97.48
C VAL A 13 18.16 27.94 -96.71
N ILE A 14 18.69 26.80 -97.13
CA ILE A 14 18.55 25.52 -96.42
C ILE A 14 19.24 25.56 -95.05
N LEU A 15 20.42 26.19 -94.95
CA LEU A 15 21.12 26.37 -93.67
C LEU A 15 20.36 27.30 -92.72
N LEU A 16 19.78 28.39 -93.22
CA LEU A 16 18.91 29.27 -92.43
C LEU A 16 17.65 28.55 -91.95
N LEU A 17 17.04 27.73 -92.81
CA LEU A 17 15.84 26.97 -92.47
C LEU A 17 16.13 25.88 -91.42
N ALA A 18 17.28 25.21 -91.55
CA ALA A 18 17.76 24.27 -90.54
C ALA A 18 18.06 24.94 -89.19
N PHE A 19 18.61 26.17 -89.21
CA PHE A 19 18.88 26.94 -88.01
C PHE A 19 17.58 27.37 -87.30
N VAL A 20 16.58 27.83 -88.05
CA VAL A 20 15.25 28.20 -87.51
C VAL A 20 14.54 26.98 -86.93
N LEU A 21 14.58 25.83 -87.62
CA LEU A 21 14.00 24.59 -87.12
C LEU A 21 14.69 24.08 -85.85
N LYS A 22 16.02 24.22 -85.75
CA LYS A 22 16.77 23.90 -84.54
C LYS A 22 16.39 24.83 -83.39
N TYR A 23 16.29 26.13 -83.64
CA TYR A 23 15.90 27.13 -82.63
C TYR A 23 14.49 26.88 -82.09
N PHE A 24 13.53 26.52 -82.95
CA PHE A 24 12.18 26.15 -82.52
C PHE A 24 12.12 24.86 -81.72
N LYS A 25 13.00 23.88 -82.01
CA LYS A 25 13.09 22.64 -81.25
C LYS A 25 13.67 22.87 -79.85
N ASP A 26 14.73 23.69 -79.74
CA ASP A 26 15.35 24.00 -78.44
C ASP A 26 14.45 24.91 -77.58
N ALA A 27 13.72 25.85 -78.19
CA ALA A 27 12.78 26.73 -77.48
C ALA A 27 11.58 25.97 -76.87
N ASN A 28 11.17 24.86 -77.49
CA ASN A 28 10.04 24.03 -77.04
C ASN A 28 10.47 22.81 -76.20
N SER A 29 11.76 22.71 -75.85
CA SER A 29 12.35 21.59 -75.10
C SER A 29 12.57 21.89 -73.61
N LYS A 30 11.98 22.98 -73.07
CA LYS A 30 11.90 23.12 -71.61
C LYS A 30 10.94 22.06 -71.08
N GLY A 31 11.50 20.96 -70.58
CA GLY A 31 10.76 19.88 -69.94
C GLY A 31 9.84 20.44 -68.87
N ILE A 32 8.59 19.98 -68.88
CA ILE A 32 7.59 20.31 -67.87
C ILE A 32 8.14 19.81 -66.54
N GLU A 33 8.51 20.72 -65.64
CA GLU A 33 8.84 20.36 -64.26
C GLU A 33 7.56 19.83 -63.62
N GLU A 34 7.48 18.51 -63.49
CA GLU A 34 6.34 17.82 -62.91
C GLU A 34 6.39 17.98 -61.39
N PHE A 35 5.74 19.04 -60.90
CA PHE A 35 5.59 19.25 -59.46
C PHE A 35 4.54 18.30 -58.92
N LYS A 36 4.89 17.58 -57.85
CA LYS A 36 3.91 16.84 -57.06
C LYS A 36 3.03 17.85 -56.31
N VAL A 37 1.88 18.18 -56.88
CA VAL A 37 0.86 19.04 -56.27
C VAL A 37 -0.17 18.18 -55.52
N GLU A 38 -0.45 18.59 -54.28
CA GLU A 38 -1.47 17.98 -53.43
C GLU A 38 -2.51 19.06 -53.08
N SER A 39 -3.79 18.74 -53.20
CA SER A 39 -4.87 19.69 -52.92
C SER A 39 -5.14 19.79 -51.42
N PRO A 40 -5.30 20.99 -50.85
CA PRO A 40 -5.60 21.14 -49.43
C PRO A 40 -6.95 20.50 -49.10
N PHE A 41 -7.00 19.72 -48.02
CA PHE A 41 -8.22 19.16 -47.47
C PHE A 41 -8.33 19.52 -45.99
N TYR A 42 -9.57 19.71 -45.52
CA TYR A 42 -9.83 19.87 -44.11
C TYR A 42 -9.90 18.48 -43.47
N THR A 43 -9.07 18.27 -42.44
CA THR A 43 -9.14 17.09 -41.59
C THR A 43 -9.07 17.50 -40.13
N SER A 44 -9.70 16.72 -39.26
CA SER A 44 -9.62 16.92 -37.82
C SER A 44 -8.32 16.32 -37.30
N ILE A 45 -7.40 17.16 -36.82
CA ILE A 45 -6.22 16.72 -36.09
C ILE A 45 -6.61 16.59 -34.62
N ASN A 46 -6.76 15.34 -34.16
CA ASN A 46 -7.02 15.06 -32.74
C ASN A 46 -5.69 15.06 -31.96
N THR A 47 -5.26 16.24 -31.51
CA THR A 47 -4.09 16.39 -30.65
C THR A 47 -4.39 15.81 -29.27
N LYS A 48 -3.70 14.72 -28.90
CA LYS A 48 -3.81 14.11 -27.58
C LYS A 48 -2.69 14.65 -26.70
N ALA A 49 -3.05 15.23 -25.55
CA ALA A 49 -2.09 15.48 -24.49
C ALA A 49 -1.80 14.14 -23.79
N VAL A 50 -0.53 13.79 -23.65
CA VAL A 50 -0.10 12.59 -22.93
C VAL A 50 0.43 13.04 -21.58
N ALA A 51 -0.08 12.42 -20.52
CA ALA A 51 0.33 12.65 -19.15
C ALA A 51 0.91 11.36 -18.58
N THR A 52 2.04 11.47 -17.90
CA THR A 52 2.62 10.34 -17.16
C THR A 52 2.30 10.52 -15.69
N GLY A 53 1.92 9.43 -15.03
CA GLY A 53 1.46 9.46 -13.65
C GLY A 53 1.59 8.13 -12.95
N LYS A 54 1.15 8.12 -11.70
CA LYS A 54 1.03 6.94 -10.85
C LYS A 54 -0.45 6.65 -10.62
N LEU A 55 -0.74 5.38 -10.36
CA LEU A 55 -2.07 4.93 -9.98
C LEU A 55 -2.01 4.54 -8.51
N ASN A 56 -2.73 5.28 -7.68
CA ASN A 56 -2.79 5.04 -6.24
C ASN A 56 -4.20 4.54 -5.90
N PRO A 57 -4.35 3.59 -4.96
CA PRO A 57 -5.67 3.22 -4.45
C PRO A 57 -6.32 4.40 -3.72
N GLU A 58 -7.65 4.47 -3.77
CA GLU A 58 -8.41 5.48 -3.01
C GLU A 58 -8.38 5.17 -1.49
N GLU A 59 -8.49 3.89 -1.13
CA GLU A 59 -8.41 3.42 0.25
C GLU A 59 -7.17 2.55 0.47
N GLU A 60 -6.29 3.01 1.35
CA GLU A 60 -5.06 2.31 1.76
C GLU A 60 -4.90 2.40 3.29
N ILE A 61 -4.51 1.30 3.92
CA ILE A 61 -4.20 1.25 5.34
C ILE A 61 -2.90 0.50 5.62
N GLU A 62 -2.05 1.15 6.43
CA GLU A 62 -0.87 0.53 7.02
C GLU A 62 -1.26 -0.22 8.30
N LEU A 63 -1.03 -1.53 8.32
CA LEU A 63 -1.20 -2.34 9.52
C LEU A 63 0.02 -2.18 10.42
N LYS A 64 -0.22 -1.67 11.63
CA LYS A 64 0.83 -1.40 12.63
C LYS A 64 0.62 -2.25 13.87
N PRO A 65 1.70 -2.62 14.59
CA PRO A 65 1.59 -3.42 15.80
C PRO A 65 1.02 -2.59 16.94
N GLN A 66 0.18 -3.21 17.76
CA GLN A 66 -0.38 -2.56 18.95
C GLN A 66 0.58 -2.61 20.16
N ILE A 67 1.51 -3.56 20.15
CA ILE A 67 2.52 -3.75 21.19
C ILE A 67 3.90 -3.94 20.54
N PRO A 68 4.99 -3.47 21.19
CA PRO A 68 6.33 -3.75 20.71
C PRO A 68 6.66 -5.24 20.86
N GLY A 69 7.41 -5.77 19.91
CA GLY A 69 7.77 -7.19 19.91
C GLY A 69 8.62 -7.59 18.72
N ILE A 70 8.64 -8.89 18.45
CA ILE A 70 9.34 -9.50 17.31
C ILE A 70 8.29 -10.17 16.43
N VAL A 71 8.39 -9.99 15.11
CA VAL A 71 7.54 -10.71 14.15
C VAL A 71 7.84 -12.20 14.27
N ASP A 72 6.83 -12.99 14.63
CA ASP A 72 6.96 -14.43 14.83
C ASP A 72 6.70 -15.18 13.53
N LYS A 73 5.59 -14.87 12.84
CA LYS A 73 5.21 -15.46 11.55
C LYS A 73 4.44 -14.47 10.69
N ILE A 74 4.63 -14.58 9.38
CA ILE A 74 3.83 -13.89 8.36
C ILE A 74 3.07 -14.96 7.58
N LEU A 75 1.76 -14.79 7.44
CA LEU A 75 0.85 -15.84 6.94
C LEU A 75 0.30 -15.57 5.55
N VAL A 76 0.76 -14.50 4.92
CA VAL A 76 0.24 -13.96 3.67
C VAL A 76 1.39 -13.41 2.83
N GLU A 77 1.20 -13.33 1.52
CA GLU A 77 2.18 -12.83 0.57
C GLU A 77 1.70 -11.54 -0.13
N GLU A 78 2.63 -10.79 -0.71
CA GLU A 78 2.30 -9.61 -1.50
C GLU A 78 1.45 -10.00 -2.72
N GLY A 79 0.37 -9.26 -2.97
CA GLY A 79 -0.61 -9.58 -3.99
C GLY A 79 -1.77 -10.49 -3.53
N ASP A 80 -1.73 -11.03 -2.31
CA ASP A 80 -2.84 -11.81 -1.77
C ASP A 80 -4.06 -10.94 -1.49
N LYS A 81 -5.24 -11.50 -1.76
CA LYS A 81 -6.53 -10.89 -1.42
C LYS A 81 -6.97 -11.33 -0.04
N VAL A 82 -7.22 -10.38 0.83
CA VAL A 82 -7.61 -10.60 2.22
C VAL A 82 -8.96 -9.97 2.52
N LYS A 83 -9.68 -10.57 3.47
CA LYS A 83 -10.91 -10.03 4.03
C LYS A 83 -10.63 -9.42 5.39
N LYS A 84 -11.51 -8.51 5.81
CA LYS A 84 -11.47 -7.96 7.16
C LYS A 84 -11.50 -9.09 8.20
N GLY A 85 -10.53 -9.09 9.10
CA GLY A 85 -10.35 -10.09 10.16
C GLY A 85 -9.38 -11.21 9.82
N ASP A 86 -8.90 -11.31 8.58
CA ASP A 86 -7.90 -12.32 8.21
C ASP A 86 -6.57 -12.04 8.94
N LEU A 87 -5.93 -13.11 9.40
CA LEU A 87 -4.67 -13.04 10.12
C LEU A 87 -3.51 -12.86 9.14
N ILE A 88 -2.81 -11.73 9.26
CA ILE A 88 -1.70 -11.32 8.40
C ILE A 88 -0.37 -11.77 8.99
N ALA A 89 -0.16 -11.46 10.27
CA ALA A 89 1.06 -11.80 10.97
C ALA A 89 0.80 -12.00 12.46
N THR A 90 1.71 -12.73 13.11
CA THR A 90 1.73 -12.89 14.56
C THR A 90 3.03 -12.31 15.12
N ILE A 91 2.93 -11.60 16.21
CA ILE A 91 4.02 -10.98 16.94
C ILE A 91 4.24 -11.74 18.24
N ARG A 92 5.47 -11.78 18.70
CA ARG A 92 5.86 -12.29 20.01
C ARG A 92 6.35 -11.14 20.88
N VAL A 93 5.77 -11.05 22.07
CA VAL A 93 6.14 -10.02 23.05
C VAL A 93 7.53 -10.30 23.59
N VAL A 94 8.32 -9.23 23.71
CA VAL A 94 9.59 -9.25 24.43
C VAL A 94 9.34 -8.57 25.78
N PRO A 95 9.05 -9.33 26.85
CA PRO A 95 8.79 -8.75 28.15
C PRO A 95 10.03 -8.08 28.72
N ASN A 96 9.83 -6.96 29.41
CA ASN A 96 10.87 -6.40 30.26
C ASN A 96 11.11 -7.35 31.46
N GLU A 97 12.36 -7.80 31.65
CA GLU A 97 12.71 -8.73 32.73
C GLU A 97 12.38 -8.19 34.12
N GLN A 98 12.61 -6.90 34.37
CA GLN A 98 12.32 -6.27 35.66
C GLN A 98 10.81 -6.31 35.95
N SER A 99 9.98 -6.03 34.95
CA SER A 99 8.52 -6.12 35.06
C SER A 99 8.06 -7.57 35.29
N LEU A 100 8.72 -8.54 34.66
CA LEU A 100 8.39 -9.94 34.83
C LEU A 100 8.74 -10.44 36.24
N VAL A 101 9.90 -10.04 36.77
CA VAL A 101 10.34 -10.36 38.13
C VAL A 101 9.44 -9.72 39.18
N SER A 102 9.04 -8.46 39.00
CA SER A 102 8.13 -7.78 39.93
C SER A 102 6.74 -8.41 39.95
N ALA A 103 6.19 -8.75 38.78
CA ALA A 103 4.91 -9.46 38.66
C ALA A 103 4.98 -10.86 39.29
N SER A 104 6.05 -11.60 39.05
CA SER A 104 6.27 -12.91 39.69
C SER A 104 6.34 -12.80 41.22
N SER A 105 7.00 -11.76 41.74
CA SER A 105 7.08 -11.49 43.18
C SER A 105 5.70 -11.12 43.77
N ARG A 106 4.89 -10.38 43.00
CA ARG A 106 3.51 -10.06 43.37
C ARG A 106 2.62 -11.30 43.44
N ILE A 107 2.75 -12.24 42.50
CA ILE A 107 2.07 -13.55 42.57
C ILE A 107 2.47 -14.27 43.85
N SER A 108 3.77 -14.34 44.18
CA SER A 108 4.24 -15.05 45.37
C SER A 108 3.67 -14.44 46.66
N SER A 109 3.69 -13.12 46.81
CA SER A 109 3.14 -12.45 47.99
C SER A 109 1.63 -12.61 48.12
N THR A 110 0.88 -12.42 47.03
CA THR A 110 -0.59 -12.56 47.02
C THR A 110 -1.04 -14.00 47.22
N LYS A 111 -0.27 -14.98 46.72
CA LYS A 111 -0.49 -16.41 46.99
C LYS A 111 -0.41 -16.71 48.48
N LEU A 112 0.62 -16.20 49.17
CA LEU A 112 0.76 -16.40 50.62
C LEU A 112 -0.43 -15.81 51.39
N SER A 113 -0.87 -14.61 51.02
CA SER A 113 -2.05 -13.98 51.61
C SER A 113 -3.33 -14.79 51.36
N PHE A 114 -3.52 -15.29 50.13
CA PHE A 114 -4.64 -16.15 49.77
C PHE A 114 -4.65 -17.46 50.56
N GLU A 115 -3.52 -18.17 50.64
CA GLU A 115 -3.43 -19.43 51.38
C GLU A 115 -3.69 -19.21 52.88
N ASN A 116 -3.18 -18.12 53.46
CA ASN A 116 -3.49 -17.76 54.85
C ASN A 116 -4.99 -17.49 55.04
N ALA A 117 -5.59 -16.64 54.21
CA ALA A 117 -7.02 -16.34 54.28
C ALA A 117 -7.90 -17.59 54.07
N LYS A 118 -7.48 -18.51 53.21
CA LYS A 118 -8.14 -19.80 52.96
C LYS A 118 -8.11 -20.71 54.19
N VAL A 119 -6.96 -20.81 54.87
CA VAL A 119 -6.86 -21.57 56.12
C VAL A 119 -7.78 -20.97 57.20
N LEU A 120 -7.79 -19.64 57.34
CA LEU A 120 -8.66 -18.94 58.29
C LEU A 120 -10.14 -19.17 57.98
N TYR A 121 -10.54 -19.03 56.72
CA TYR A 121 -11.91 -19.29 56.27
C TYR A 121 -12.35 -20.72 56.55
N ASN A 122 -11.52 -21.72 56.19
CA ASN A 122 -11.85 -23.13 56.42
C ASN A 122 -12.03 -23.43 57.92
N ARG A 123 -11.16 -22.86 58.77
CA ARG A 123 -11.28 -23.00 60.23
C ARG A 123 -12.55 -22.33 60.75
N ASN A 124 -12.83 -21.10 60.34
CA ASN A 124 -14.00 -20.35 60.80
C ASN A 124 -15.30 -20.97 60.29
N LYS A 125 -15.31 -21.52 59.08
CA LYS A 125 -16.44 -22.29 58.54
C LYS A 125 -16.79 -23.47 59.45
N ALA A 126 -15.79 -24.28 59.81
CA ALA A 126 -15.99 -25.42 60.70
C ALA A 126 -16.45 -25.01 62.11
N LEU A 127 -16.01 -23.85 62.61
CA LEU A 127 -16.44 -23.31 63.90
C LEU A 127 -17.86 -22.73 63.85
N PHE A 128 -18.22 -22.08 62.75
CA PHE A 128 -19.55 -21.52 62.52
C PHE A 128 -20.61 -22.63 62.39
N GLU A 129 -20.30 -23.69 61.62
CA GLU A 129 -21.16 -24.87 61.50
C GLU A 129 -21.39 -25.58 62.85
N LYS A 130 -20.43 -25.46 63.79
CA LYS A 130 -20.54 -25.95 65.16
C LYS A 130 -21.18 -24.95 66.14
N GLY A 131 -21.59 -23.77 65.67
CA GLY A 131 -22.20 -22.72 66.50
C GLY A 131 -21.24 -22.03 67.47
N VAL A 132 -19.92 -22.10 67.24
CA VAL A 132 -18.89 -21.57 68.15
C VAL A 132 -18.59 -20.09 67.92
N ILE A 133 -18.75 -19.60 66.68
CA ILE A 133 -18.50 -18.19 66.31
C ILE A 133 -19.76 -17.53 65.76
N SER A 134 -19.81 -16.21 65.81
CA SER A 134 -20.94 -15.45 65.29
C SER A 134 -20.99 -15.47 63.76
N LYS A 135 -22.19 -15.22 63.19
CA LYS A 135 -22.37 -15.05 61.74
C LYS A 135 -21.50 -13.92 61.18
N GLN A 136 -21.38 -12.81 61.91
CA GLN A 136 -20.55 -11.67 61.53
C GLN A 136 -19.06 -12.06 61.40
N ASP A 137 -18.54 -12.86 62.33
CA ASP A 137 -17.13 -13.30 62.30
C ASP A 137 -16.86 -14.24 61.12
N PHE A 138 -17.82 -15.11 60.80
CA PHE A 138 -17.74 -15.97 59.63
C PHE A 138 -17.77 -15.16 58.33
N GLU A 139 -18.73 -14.25 58.17
CA GLU A 139 -18.87 -13.38 56.99
C GLU A 139 -17.63 -12.51 56.77
N ASN A 140 -17.03 -11.97 57.84
CA ASN A 140 -15.78 -11.21 57.76
C ASN A 140 -14.60 -12.07 57.24
N SER A 141 -14.53 -13.34 57.67
CA SER A 141 -13.52 -14.28 57.19
C SER A 141 -13.77 -14.71 55.74
N GLU A 142 -15.03 -14.88 55.34
CA GLU A 142 -15.41 -15.18 53.96
C GLU A 142 -15.08 -14.02 53.02
N LEU A 143 -15.39 -12.79 53.42
CA LEU A 143 -15.04 -11.60 52.66
C LEU A 143 -13.53 -11.49 52.46
N SER A 144 -12.76 -11.71 53.53
CA SER A 144 -11.28 -11.65 53.49
C SER A 144 -10.69 -12.74 52.57
N TYR A 145 -11.25 -13.95 52.60
CA TYR A 145 -10.87 -15.02 51.67
C TYR A 145 -11.17 -14.65 50.22
N ASN A 146 -12.38 -14.14 49.94
CA ASN A 146 -12.77 -13.74 48.60
C ASN A 146 -11.89 -12.60 48.07
N GLN A 147 -11.59 -11.59 48.89
CA GLN A 147 -10.68 -10.50 48.52
C GLN A 147 -9.27 -11.01 48.19
N ALA A 148 -8.71 -11.90 49.03
CA ALA A 148 -7.39 -12.46 48.79
C ALA A 148 -7.36 -13.35 47.54
N LYS A 149 -8.43 -14.09 47.26
CA LYS A 149 -8.60 -14.89 46.05
C LYS A 149 -8.59 -14.03 44.79
N GLU A 150 -9.38 -12.95 44.78
CA GLU A 150 -9.43 -12.03 43.64
C GLU A 150 -8.08 -11.32 43.44
N THR A 151 -7.44 -10.89 44.53
CA THR A 151 -6.11 -10.25 44.45
C THR A 151 -5.05 -11.20 43.89
N TYR A 152 -5.09 -12.49 44.27
CA TYR A 152 -4.21 -13.51 43.70
C TYR A 152 -4.49 -13.73 42.22
N GLY A 153 -5.76 -13.84 41.82
CA GLY A 153 -6.15 -13.98 40.42
C GLY A 153 -5.72 -12.77 39.57
N GLN A 154 -5.86 -11.55 40.08
CA GLN A 154 -5.38 -10.34 39.42
C GLN A 154 -3.87 -10.36 39.21
N ALA A 155 -3.09 -10.71 40.24
CA ALA A 155 -1.63 -10.81 40.09
C ALA A 155 -1.21 -11.88 39.06
N GLN A 156 -1.97 -12.97 38.94
CA GLN A 156 -1.75 -13.97 37.89
C GLN A 156 -2.04 -13.42 36.50
N ASN A 157 -3.14 -12.68 36.33
CA ASN A 157 -3.50 -12.05 35.06
C ASN A 157 -2.45 -11.03 34.62
N ASP A 158 -2.01 -10.16 35.54
CA ASP A 158 -0.97 -9.15 35.27
C ASP A 158 0.33 -9.77 34.76
N TYR A 159 0.77 -10.87 35.38
CA TYR A 159 1.93 -11.62 34.92
C TYR A 159 1.75 -12.19 33.51
N GLN A 160 0.56 -12.70 33.17
CA GLN A 160 0.30 -13.20 31.81
C GLN A 160 0.30 -12.07 30.79
N ILE A 161 -0.26 -10.90 31.11
CA ILE A 161 -0.21 -9.71 30.25
C ILE A 161 1.24 -9.32 30.00
N ILE A 162 2.06 -9.23 31.05
CA ILE A 162 3.46 -8.82 30.90
C ILE A 162 4.22 -9.86 30.06
N LYS A 163 4.00 -11.16 30.33
CA LYS A 163 4.72 -12.25 29.64
C LYS A 163 4.30 -12.45 28.19
N ARG A 164 3.01 -12.28 27.87
CA ARG A 164 2.40 -12.68 26.58
C ARG A 164 1.71 -11.54 25.83
N GLY A 165 1.57 -10.36 26.43
CA GLY A 165 0.82 -9.22 25.87
C GLY A 165 -0.70 -9.36 25.93
N SER A 166 -1.25 -10.42 26.53
CA SER A 166 -2.70 -10.66 26.58
C SER A 166 -3.14 -11.53 27.78
N ILE A 167 -4.38 -11.32 28.25
CA ILE A 167 -5.00 -12.03 29.40
C ILE A 167 -5.63 -13.36 28.95
N SER A 168 -6.24 -13.37 27.76
CA SER A 168 -7.05 -14.50 27.32
C SER A 168 -6.19 -15.55 26.65
N GLY A 169 -6.18 -16.77 27.20
CA GLY A 169 -5.55 -17.94 26.57
C GLY A 169 -6.16 -18.34 25.21
N GLY A 170 -7.17 -17.61 24.72
CA GLY A 170 -7.62 -17.67 23.33
C GLY A 170 -7.08 -16.48 22.56
N SER A 171 -6.19 -16.75 21.59
CA SER A 171 -5.81 -15.85 20.50
C SER A 171 -5.68 -14.36 20.85
N SER A 172 -4.62 -13.99 21.58
CA SER A 172 -3.60 -13.10 21.00
C SER A 172 -4.10 -11.77 20.39
N ALA A 173 -5.10 -11.11 20.98
CA ALA A 173 -5.73 -9.91 20.38
C ALA A 173 -4.73 -8.79 20.06
N ASN A 174 -3.71 -8.59 20.91
CA ASN A 174 -2.69 -7.55 20.72
C ASN A 174 -1.48 -8.03 19.92
N THR A 175 -1.33 -9.34 19.76
CA THR A 175 -0.17 -9.99 19.16
C THR A 175 -0.48 -10.49 17.75
N ASN A 176 -1.76 -10.58 17.40
CA ASN A 176 -2.23 -10.90 16.07
C ASN A 176 -2.48 -9.62 15.28
N ILE A 177 -1.84 -9.52 14.13
CA ILE A 177 -2.07 -8.45 13.16
C ILE A 177 -3.10 -8.97 12.17
N VAL A 178 -4.28 -8.35 12.18
CA VAL A 178 -5.41 -8.73 11.32
C VAL A 178 -5.72 -7.62 10.33
N ALA A 179 -6.25 -8.00 9.17
CA ALA A 179 -6.73 -7.05 8.18
C ALA A 179 -7.91 -6.23 8.73
N GLN A 180 -7.82 -4.90 8.65
CA GLN A 180 -8.88 -3.99 9.13
C GLN A 180 -9.90 -3.66 8.04
N ILE A 181 -9.50 -3.80 6.78
CA ILE A 181 -10.32 -3.62 5.57
C ILE A 181 -10.13 -4.84 4.65
N PRO A 182 -11.13 -5.20 3.82
CA PRO A 182 -10.90 -6.10 2.71
C PRO A 182 -10.05 -5.42 1.64
N GLY A 183 -9.18 -6.16 0.96
CA GLY A 183 -8.33 -5.59 -0.08
C GLY A 183 -7.25 -6.55 -0.54
N THR A 184 -6.26 -6.01 -1.22
CA THR A 184 -5.05 -6.72 -1.64
C THR A 184 -3.88 -6.23 -0.81
N ILE A 185 -2.98 -7.14 -0.43
CA ILE A 185 -1.71 -6.77 0.23
C ILE A 185 -0.79 -6.15 -0.81
N LEU A 186 -0.42 -4.89 -0.61
CA LEU A 186 0.49 -4.17 -1.51
C LEU A 186 1.95 -4.53 -1.24
N GLU A 187 2.34 -4.46 0.03
CA GLU A 187 3.71 -4.73 0.46
C GLU A 187 3.76 -5.24 1.90
N ILE A 188 4.80 -6.02 2.19
CA ILE A 188 5.14 -6.52 3.52
C ILE A 188 6.61 -6.17 3.78
N PRO A 189 6.91 -4.98 4.34
CA PRO A 189 8.28 -4.49 4.46
C PRO A 189 9.10 -5.15 5.58
N VAL A 190 8.47 -6.01 6.41
CA VAL A 190 9.11 -6.70 7.53
C VAL A 190 9.28 -8.19 7.25
N ARG A 191 10.26 -8.80 7.91
CA ARG A 191 10.53 -10.24 7.85
C ARG A 191 10.29 -10.89 9.20
N GLU A 192 10.09 -12.21 9.17
CA GLU A 192 10.07 -13.01 10.40
C GLU A 192 11.39 -12.82 11.17
N GLY A 193 11.29 -12.51 12.46
CA GLY A 193 12.42 -12.17 13.31
C GLY A 193 12.72 -10.67 13.45
N ASP A 194 12.10 -9.80 12.65
CA ASP A 194 12.30 -8.35 12.77
C ASP A 194 11.68 -7.80 14.07
N GLN A 195 12.36 -6.83 14.67
CA GLN A 195 11.86 -6.11 15.83
C GLN A 195 10.96 -4.96 15.39
N VAL A 196 9.76 -4.90 15.95
CA VAL A 196 8.72 -3.94 15.59
C VAL A 196 8.28 -3.12 16.79
N ILE A 197 7.96 -1.85 16.54
CA ILE A 197 7.54 -0.90 17.58
C ILE A 197 6.13 -0.38 17.29
N GLN A 198 5.35 -0.21 18.36
CA GLN A 198 4.03 0.41 18.26
C GLN A 198 4.15 1.91 17.92
N SER A 199 3.10 2.44 17.30
CA SER A 199 2.96 3.88 17.08
C SER A 199 2.79 4.63 18.41
N ASN A 200 3.40 5.81 18.53
CA ASN A 200 3.26 6.73 19.66
C ASN A 200 3.45 8.18 19.21
N ASN A 201 3.33 9.15 20.13
CA ASN A 201 3.46 10.59 19.82
C ASN A 201 4.80 10.99 19.20
N PHE A 202 5.85 10.19 19.34
CA PHE A 202 7.20 10.49 18.85
C PHE A 202 7.61 9.63 17.64
N ASN A 203 6.95 8.50 17.41
CA ASN A 203 7.30 7.53 16.37
C ASN A 203 6.03 7.01 15.69
N ALA A 204 6.02 7.00 14.36
CA ALA A 204 4.88 6.53 13.58
C ALA A 204 4.58 5.03 13.75
N GLY A 205 5.48 4.26 14.37
CA GLY A 205 5.41 2.81 14.50
C GLY A 205 5.99 2.09 13.27
N THR A 206 6.19 0.79 13.38
CA THR A 206 6.64 -0.05 12.25
C THR A 206 5.42 -0.53 11.46
N THR A 207 5.42 -0.34 10.14
CA THR A 207 4.39 -0.93 9.26
C THR A 207 4.68 -2.41 9.05
N ILE A 208 3.70 -3.27 9.30
CA ILE A 208 3.79 -4.73 9.13
C ILE A 208 3.38 -5.12 7.71
N ALA A 209 2.27 -4.57 7.24
CA ALA A 209 1.76 -4.80 5.90
C ALA A 209 0.87 -3.62 5.49
N THR A 210 0.80 -3.36 4.19
CA THR A 210 -0.08 -2.35 3.62
C THR A 210 -1.19 -3.03 2.84
N ILE A 211 -2.44 -2.71 3.14
CA ILE A 211 -3.62 -3.24 2.45
C ILE A 211 -4.32 -2.10 1.74
N ALA A 212 -4.73 -2.33 0.50
CA ALA A 212 -5.51 -1.37 -0.27
C ALA A 212 -6.64 -2.03 -1.06
N ASP A 213 -7.72 -1.27 -1.28
CA ASP A 213 -8.76 -1.67 -2.23
C ASP A 213 -8.37 -1.22 -3.65
N MET A 214 -8.14 -2.19 -4.53
CA MET A 214 -7.79 -1.93 -5.93
C MET A 214 -9.00 -1.68 -6.84
N SER A 215 -10.22 -1.72 -6.29
CA SER A 215 -11.47 -1.51 -7.07
C SER A 215 -11.66 -0.04 -7.45
N LEU A 216 -11.21 0.87 -6.59
CA LEU A 216 -11.26 2.31 -6.78
C LEU A 216 -9.84 2.87 -6.73
N MET A 217 -9.38 3.43 -7.85
CA MET A 217 -8.03 3.94 -7.99
C MET A 217 -8.03 5.36 -8.54
N ILE A 218 -7.16 6.19 -8.00
CA ILE A 218 -6.93 7.58 -8.38
C ILE A 218 -5.66 7.66 -9.21
N PHE A 219 -5.79 8.21 -10.42
CA PHE A 219 -4.64 8.51 -11.26
C PHE A 219 -4.08 9.90 -10.93
N GLU A 220 -2.85 9.94 -10.43
CA GLU A 220 -2.10 11.18 -10.21
C GLU A 220 -1.04 11.34 -11.30
N GLY A 221 -1.33 12.21 -12.26
CA GLY A 221 -0.44 12.51 -13.38
C GLY A 221 0.12 13.92 -13.35
N LYS A 222 1.30 14.08 -13.94
CA LYS A 222 1.87 15.40 -14.25
C LYS A 222 1.59 15.72 -15.71
N VAL A 223 1.13 16.95 -15.95
CA VAL A 223 0.83 17.48 -17.29
C VAL A 223 1.72 18.71 -17.51
N ASP A 224 2.19 18.88 -18.75
CA ASP A 224 2.95 20.06 -19.14
C ASP A 224 2.08 21.33 -18.94
N GLU A 225 2.68 22.41 -18.46
CA GLU A 225 2.03 23.70 -18.31
C GLU A 225 1.41 24.19 -19.63
N ALA A 226 2.05 23.91 -20.77
CA ALA A 226 1.50 24.26 -22.09
C ALA A 226 0.17 23.54 -22.41
N GLU A 227 -0.10 22.41 -21.76
CA GLU A 227 -1.29 21.58 -21.94
C GLU A 227 -2.33 21.76 -20.82
N VAL A 228 -1.96 22.37 -19.68
CA VAL A 228 -2.86 22.53 -18.51
C VAL A 228 -4.12 23.32 -18.84
N GLY A 229 -4.01 24.35 -19.69
CA GLY A 229 -5.14 25.17 -20.12
C GLY A 229 -6.20 24.43 -20.95
N LYS A 230 -5.87 23.22 -21.44
CA LYS A 230 -6.79 22.37 -22.21
C LYS A 230 -7.56 21.40 -21.31
N LEU A 231 -7.20 21.27 -20.03
CA LEU A 231 -7.87 20.42 -19.06
C LEU A 231 -9.11 21.12 -18.49
N LYS A 232 -10.18 20.36 -18.29
CA LYS A 232 -11.42 20.81 -17.66
C LYS A 232 -11.99 19.65 -16.85
N GLU A 233 -12.55 19.96 -15.69
CA GLU A 233 -13.28 18.98 -14.88
C GLU A 233 -14.40 18.31 -15.69
N GLY A 234 -14.61 17.02 -15.44
CA GLY A 234 -15.62 16.20 -16.15
C GLY A 234 -15.19 15.69 -17.53
N LYS A 235 -14.01 16.04 -18.04
CA LYS A 235 -13.47 15.39 -19.25
C LYS A 235 -13.11 13.93 -18.98
N ILE A 236 -13.55 13.05 -19.86
CA ILE A 236 -13.18 11.63 -19.83
C ILE A 236 -11.71 11.50 -20.27
N ILE A 237 -10.91 10.88 -19.41
CA ILE A 237 -9.50 10.59 -19.68
C ILE A 237 -9.39 9.08 -19.93
N LYS A 238 -8.70 8.71 -21.01
CA LYS A 238 -8.35 7.32 -21.26
C LYS A 238 -7.00 7.03 -20.62
N VAL A 239 -7.01 6.30 -19.52
CA VAL A 239 -5.80 5.80 -18.88
C VAL A 239 -5.33 4.55 -19.62
N VAL A 240 -4.04 4.50 -19.95
CA VAL A 240 -3.39 3.33 -20.55
C VAL A 240 -2.25 2.93 -19.61
N LEU A 241 -2.32 1.70 -19.10
CA LEU A 241 -1.26 1.14 -18.27
C LEU A 241 -0.12 0.71 -19.19
N GLY A 242 0.99 1.45 -19.15
CA GLY A 242 2.24 1.05 -19.77
C GLY A 242 2.94 0.02 -18.89
N GLY A 243 2.94 -1.25 -19.29
CA GLY A 243 3.73 -2.27 -18.61
C GLY A 243 5.22 -2.02 -18.84
N TYR A 244 5.97 -1.76 -17.78
CA TYR A 244 7.41 -2.01 -17.79
C TYR A 244 7.60 -3.51 -17.64
N CYS A 245 8.04 -4.18 -18.71
CA CYS A 245 8.65 -5.50 -18.61
C CYS A 245 10.07 -5.37 -18.07
#